data_AF-B7J6T7-F1
#
_entry.id   AF-B7J6T7-F1
#
_cell.length_a   1.000
_cell.length_b   1.000
_cell.length_c   1.000
_cell.angle_alpha   90.00
_cell.angle_beta   90.00
_cell.angle_gamma   90.00
#
_symmetry.space_group_name_H-M   'P 1'
#
loop_
_entity.id
_entity.type
_entity.pdbx_description
1 polymer ?
#
loop_
_entity_poly.entity_id
_entity_poly.type
_entity_poly.pdbx_seq_one_letter_code
_entity_poly.pdbx_strand_id
1 'polypeptide(L)'
;MDLGHAAVASRLGDALLSLISCFKRLTNQISRLYLESFTYEVFPMKSIKVLLPSITAILLLSTSSAYALSLGQLARMSPSQKKQAQQYFRTHSLDFSSVFKRYHPGPYWILKNKSAFRLTPRQIQGEVQLKNEMAMRTIEDSSALQHAYDKYKKDASTAHPTLAMIKSDIIRVGKAETQLAWEMVPYHLQGYALLNPAQKATYTQLSAKTWAQHHRTPDKRAGGQ
;
A
#
# COMPACT_ATOMS: atom_id res chain seq x y z
N MET A 1 37.24 3.04 32.15
CA MET A 1 37.12 2.09 31.03
C MET A 1 35.70 1.55 31.05
N ASP A 2 34.83 2.10 30.20
CA ASP A 2 33.41 1.78 30.13
C ASP A 2 33.14 0.96 28.85
N LEU A 3 33.42 -0.34 28.93
CA LEU A 3 33.27 -1.28 27.80
C LEU A 3 31.92 -2.02 27.85
N GLY A 4 31.05 -1.73 28.82
CA GLY A 4 29.79 -2.45 29.04
C GLY A 4 28.64 -1.96 28.16
N HIS A 5 28.55 -0.67 27.87
CA HIS A 5 27.40 -0.08 27.19
C HIS A 5 27.33 -0.39 25.68
N ALA A 6 28.49 -0.49 25.01
CA ALA A 6 28.54 -0.78 23.57
C ALA A 6 28.09 -2.22 23.23
N ALA A 7 28.41 -3.19 24.09
CA ALA A 7 28.06 -4.59 23.87
C ALA A 7 26.56 -4.87 24.02
N VAL A 8 25.85 -4.11 24.86
CA VAL A 8 24.40 -4.25 25.06
C VAL A 8 23.62 -3.65 23.89
N ALA A 9 24.06 -2.49 23.36
CA ALA A 9 23.42 -1.86 22.21
C ALA A 9 23.54 -2.69 20.93
N SER A 10 24.68 -3.35 20.70
CA SER A 10 24.90 -4.25 19.56
C SER A 10 23.96 -5.47 19.62
N ARG A 11 23.80 -6.09 20.79
CA ARG A 11 22.93 -7.26 20.97
C ARG A 11 21.44 -6.95 20.77
N LEU A 12 21.01 -5.73 21.12
CA LEU A 12 19.65 -5.25 20.86
C LEU A 12 19.40 -5.02 19.36
N GLY A 13 20.40 -4.53 18.63
CA GLY A 13 20.33 -4.35 17.17
C GLY A 13 20.16 -5.68 16.43
N ASP A 14 20.95 -6.69 16.79
CA ASP A 14 20.89 -8.01 16.16
C ASP A 14 19.58 -8.75 16.48
N ALA A 15 19.07 -8.60 17.70
CA ALA A 15 17.77 -9.13 18.09
C ALA A 15 16.61 -8.49 17.30
N LEU A 16 16.67 -7.18 17.04
CA LEU A 16 15.67 -6.47 16.24
C LEU A 16 15.67 -6.92 14.78
N LEU A 17 16.85 -7.09 14.18
CA LEU A 17 17.00 -7.58 12.81
C LEU A 17 16.52 -9.04 12.66
N SER A 18 16.80 -9.89 13.66
CA SER A 18 16.30 -11.26 13.72
C SER A 18 14.78 -11.33 13.82
N LEU A 19 14.17 -10.48 14.65
CA LEU A 19 12.71 -10.36 14.79
C LEU A 19 12.04 -9.89 13.49
N ILE A 20 12.64 -8.90 12.79
CA ILE A 20 12.15 -8.44 11.48
C ILE A 20 12.21 -9.58 10.44
N SER A 21 13.31 -10.34 10.42
CA SER A 21 13.47 -11.50 9.52
C SER A 21 12.46 -12.62 9.83
N CYS A 22 12.20 -12.86 11.12
CA CYS A 22 11.21 -13.84 11.57
C CYS A 22 9.78 -13.41 11.20
N PHE A 23 9.45 -12.14 11.41
CA PHE A 23 8.14 -11.57 11.05
C PHE A 23 7.88 -11.66 9.55
N LYS A 24 8.88 -11.36 8.69
CA LYS A 24 8.77 -11.53 7.23
C LYS A 24 8.54 -12.98 6.80
N ARG A 25 9.06 -13.97 7.53
CA ARG A 25 8.79 -15.39 7.25
C ARG A 25 7.39 -15.79 7.67
N LEU A 26 6.93 -15.30 8.82
CA LEU A 26 5.61 -15.58 9.35
C LEU A 26 4.50 -14.97 8.48
N THR A 27 4.66 -13.72 8.01
CA THR A 27 3.68 -13.08 7.11
C THR A 27 3.59 -13.80 5.76
N ASN A 28 4.69 -14.32 5.24
CA ASN A 28 4.68 -15.15 4.03
C ASN A 28 3.97 -16.50 4.23
N GLN A 29 4.04 -17.10 5.41
CA GLN A 29 3.30 -18.34 5.72
C GLN A 29 1.80 -18.09 5.91
N ILE A 30 1.41 -17.01 6.61
CA ILE A 30 0.00 -16.67 6.84
C ILE A 30 -0.70 -16.33 5.51
N SER A 31 -0.03 -15.62 4.60
CA SER A 31 -0.57 -15.34 3.26
C SER A 31 -0.81 -16.60 2.43
N ARG A 32 -0.05 -17.69 2.64
CA ARG A 32 -0.32 -18.98 1.99
C ARG A 32 -1.57 -19.66 2.56
N LEU A 33 -1.75 -19.61 3.88
CA LEU A 33 -2.90 -20.26 4.55
C LEU A 33 -4.23 -19.52 4.29
N TYR A 34 -4.20 -18.21 4.06
CA TYR A 34 -5.39 -17.41 3.78
C TYR A 34 -5.94 -17.57 2.34
N LEU A 35 -5.14 -18.09 1.40
CA LEU A 35 -5.55 -18.33 0.02
C LEU A 35 -6.24 -19.69 -0.18
N GLU A 36 -6.10 -20.63 0.76
CA GLU A 36 -6.69 -21.98 0.66
C GLU A 36 -8.10 -22.09 1.25
N SER A 37 -8.65 -21.02 1.85
CA SER A 37 -9.90 -21.07 2.63
C SER A 37 -11.12 -20.39 1.98
N PHE A 38 -11.05 -19.93 0.73
CA PHE A 38 -12.19 -19.33 0.04
C PHE A 38 -12.73 -20.17 -1.12
N THR A 39 -13.57 -21.15 -0.79
CA THR A 39 -14.64 -21.62 -1.67
C THR A 39 -15.96 -21.01 -1.17
N TYR A 40 -16.53 -20.08 -1.92
CA TYR A 40 -17.80 -19.44 -1.56
C TYR A 40 -18.97 -20.23 -2.17
N GLU A 41 -19.82 -20.80 -1.31
CA GLU A 41 -21.19 -21.17 -1.68
C GLU A 41 -22.06 -19.92 -1.81
N VAL A 42 -22.84 -19.85 -2.89
CA VAL A 42 -23.71 -18.73 -3.24
C VAL A 42 -25.10 -18.93 -2.63
N PHE A 43 -25.48 -18.08 -1.67
CA PHE A 43 -26.86 -18.02 -1.16
C PHE A 43 -27.72 -17.00 -1.94
N PRO A 44 -28.98 -17.32 -2.28
CA PRO A 44 -29.87 -16.38 -2.98
C PRO A 44 -30.55 -15.42 -1.98
N MET A 45 -30.40 -14.11 -2.18
CA MET A 45 -31.14 -13.09 -1.44
C MET A 45 -32.51 -12.79 -2.09
N LYS A 46 -33.58 -12.99 -1.31
CA LYS A 46 -34.95 -12.52 -1.65
C LYS A 46 -35.10 -11.04 -1.34
N SER A 47 -35.85 -10.37 -2.21
CA SER A 47 -36.00 -8.91 -2.29
C SER A 47 -36.74 -8.29 -1.10
N ILE A 48 -36.16 -7.23 -0.53
CA ILE A 48 -36.85 -6.27 0.33
C ILE A 48 -36.88 -4.94 -0.43
N LYS A 49 -38.09 -4.51 -0.82
CA LYS A 49 -38.35 -3.16 -1.31
C LYS A 49 -38.89 -2.34 -0.14
N VAL A 50 -38.46 -1.06 -0.09
CA VAL A 50 -39.17 0.15 0.40
C VAL A 50 -38.32 1.01 1.37
N LEU A 51 -38.27 2.32 1.04
CA LEU A 51 -37.94 3.52 1.83
C LEU A 51 -36.45 3.87 2.13
N LEU A 52 -35.71 4.39 1.13
CA LEU A 52 -34.50 5.22 1.35
C LEU A 52 -34.26 6.24 0.20
N PRO A 53 -34.87 7.45 0.21
CA PRO A 53 -34.35 8.54 -0.63
C PRO A 53 -33.72 9.71 0.15
N SER A 54 -33.80 9.78 1.48
CA SER A 54 -33.39 10.99 2.23
C SER A 54 -32.05 10.90 2.95
N ILE A 55 -31.46 9.70 3.14
CA ILE A 55 -30.15 9.54 3.82
C ILE A 55 -28.97 9.70 2.85
N THR A 56 -29.19 9.50 1.54
CA THR A 56 -28.14 9.58 0.52
C THR A 56 -27.63 11.00 0.27
N ALA A 57 -28.48 12.03 0.39
CA ALA A 57 -28.09 13.41 0.09
C ALA A 57 -27.13 14.03 1.12
N ILE A 58 -27.22 13.65 2.40
CA ILE A 58 -26.34 14.20 3.47
C ILE A 58 -24.97 13.50 3.47
N LEU A 59 -24.90 12.22 3.09
CA LEU A 59 -23.61 11.53 2.89
C LEU A 59 -22.84 12.08 1.68
N LEU A 60 -23.52 12.50 0.61
CA LEU A 60 -22.88 12.99 -0.62
C LEU A 60 -22.20 14.37 -0.45
N LEU A 61 -22.70 15.22 0.46
CA LEU A 61 -22.17 16.57 0.67
C LEU A 61 -20.98 16.62 1.64
N SER A 62 -20.89 15.66 2.56
CA SER A 62 -19.80 15.57 3.56
C SER A 62 -18.53 14.92 2.99
N THR A 63 -18.64 14.07 1.97
CA THR A 63 -17.48 13.47 1.29
C THR A 63 -16.70 14.45 0.42
N SER A 64 -17.33 15.51 -0.09
CA SER A 64 -16.70 16.46 -1.00
C SER A 64 -15.73 17.43 -0.31
N SER A 65 -15.96 17.80 0.96
CA SER A 65 -15.08 18.74 1.68
C SER A 65 -13.79 18.08 2.17
N ALA A 66 -13.88 16.83 2.65
CA ALA A 66 -12.71 16.05 3.06
C ALA A 66 -11.78 15.78 1.87
N TYR A 67 -12.35 15.48 0.69
CA TYR A 67 -11.60 15.27 -0.55
C TYR A 67 -10.87 16.52 -1.05
N ALA A 68 -11.50 17.70 -0.97
CA ALA A 68 -10.88 18.96 -1.39
C ALA A 68 -9.73 19.37 -0.46
N LEU A 69 -9.88 19.18 0.85
CA LEU A 69 -8.84 19.44 1.84
C LEU A 69 -7.63 18.52 1.67
N SER A 70 -7.86 17.24 1.43
CA SER A 70 -6.80 16.24 1.24
C SER A 70 -6.02 16.46 -0.06
N LEU A 71 -6.67 16.88 -1.15
CA LEU A 71 -5.98 17.28 -2.39
C LEU A 71 -5.05 18.47 -2.17
N GLY A 72 -5.48 19.43 -1.33
CA GLY A 72 -4.65 20.56 -0.92
C GLY A 72 -3.38 20.13 -0.19
N GLN A 73 -3.44 19.10 0.64
CA GLN A 73 -2.26 18.57 1.35
C GLN A 73 -1.25 17.92 0.40
N LEU A 74 -1.70 17.06 -0.52
CA LEU A 74 -0.82 16.44 -1.52
C LEU A 74 -0.20 17.49 -2.46
N ALA A 75 -0.94 18.55 -2.80
CA ALA A 75 -0.44 19.65 -3.62
C ALA A 75 0.66 20.45 -2.91
N ARG A 76 0.52 20.69 -1.61
CA ARG A 76 1.48 21.44 -0.77
C ARG A 76 2.78 20.68 -0.48
N MET A 77 2.79 19.35 -0.59
CA MET A 77 4.01 18.56 -0.38
C MET A 77 5.08 18.87 -1.43
N SER A 78 6.30 19.12 -0.95
CA SER A 78 7.47 19.31 -1.78
C SER A 78 7.84 18.03 -2.57
N PRO A 79 8.62 18.13 -3.65
CA PRO A 79 9.10 16.95 -4.37
C PRO A 79 9.89 15.96 -3.49
N SER A 80 10.67 16.47 -2.52
CA SER A 80 11.42 15.62 -1.59
C SER A 80 10.49 14.86 -0.64
N GLN A 81 9.46 15.51 -0.10
CA GLN A 81 8.45 14.86 0.75
C GLN A 81 7.70 13.76 -0.02
N LYS A 82 7.32 14.03 -1.27
CA LYS A 82 6.68 13.02 -2.15
C LYS A 82 7.61 11.83 -2.39
N LYS A 83 8.90 12.07 -2.64
CA LYS A 83 9.90 11.01 -2.82
C LYS A 83 10.09 10.19 -1.55
N GLN A 84 10.14 10.83 -0.38
CA GLN A 84 10.25 10.16 0.92
C GLN A 84 9.03 9.28 1.19
N ALA A 85 7.81 9.79 1.00
CA ALA A 85 6.58 9.01 1.16
C ALA A 85 6.56 7.77 0.23
N GLN A 86 6.96 7.95 -1.04
CA GLN A 86 7.10 6.83 -1.98
C GLN A 86 8.13 5.81 -1.54
N GLN A 87 9.28 6.26 -1.01
CA GLN A 87 10.32 5.37 -0.54
C GLN A 87 9.86 4.61 0.72
N TYR A 88 9.20 5.29 1.65
CA TYR A 88 8.63 4.68 2.84
C TYR A 88 7.63 3.58 2.47
N PHE A 89 6.67 3.90 1.59
CA PHE A 89 5.73 2.92 1.07
C PHE A 89 6.44 1.71 0.45
N ARG A 90 7.45 1.91 -0.40
CA ARG A 90 8.19 0.79 -1.03
C ARG A 90 8.83 -0.15 -0.02
N THR A 91 9.30 0.37 1.10
CA THR A 91 9.96 -0.41 2.15
C THR A 91 8.94 -1.17 3.03
N HIS A 92 7.72 -0.65 3.16
CA HIS A 92 6.74 -1.08 4.16
C HIS A 92 5.39 -1.51 3.58
N SER A 93 5.37 -2.03 2.35
CA SER A 93 4.13 -2.43 1.67
C SER A 93 4.10 -3.90 1.28
N LEU A 94 4.74 -4.77 2.09
CA LEU A 94 4.77 -6.22 1.84
C LEU A 94 5.16 -6.57 0.39
N ASP A 95 6.16 -5.86 -0.14
CA ASP A 95 6.63 -6.01 -1.52
C ASP A 95 5.54 -5.79 -2.60
N PHE A 96 4.49 -5.00 -2.31
CA PHE A 96 3.38 -4.67 -3.21
C PHE A 96 3.84 -4.34 -4.64
N SER A 97 4.93 -3.58 -4.76
CA SER A 97 5.49 -3.19 -6.05
C SER A 97 5.94 -4.37 -6.89
N SER A 98 6.59 -5.37 -6.28
CA SER A 98 7.15 -6.52 -6.97
C SER A 98 6.14 -7.66 -7.10
N VAL A 99 5.18 -7.80 -6.17
CA VAL A 99 4.19 -8.89 -6.16
C VAL A 99 2.94 -8.53 -6.95
N PHE A 100 2.28 -7.41 -6.63
CA PHE A 100 0.97 -7.08 -7.18
C PHE A 100 1.04 -6.09 -8.33
N LYS A 101 1.66 -4.92 -8.10
CA LYS A 101 1.75 -3.83 -9.08
C LYS A 101 2.43 -4.25 -10.39
N ARG A 102 3.30 -5.25 -10.32
CA ARG A 102 3.94 -5.87 -11.49
C ARG A 102 2.91 -6.29 -12.55
N TYR A 103 1.86 -6.98 -12.12
CA TYR A 103 0.83 -7.52 -13.01
C TYR A 103 -0.37 -6.59 -13.14
N HIS A 104 -0.60 -5.77 -12.11
CA HIS A 104 -1.70 -4.83 -12.05
C HIS A 104 -1.15 -3.40 -11.89
N PRO A 105 -0.54 -2.79 -12.91
CA PRO A 105 -0.13 -1.39 -12.83
C PRO A 105 -1.32 -0.45 -12.59
N GLY A 106 -1.15 0.49 -11.66
CA GLY A 106 -2.23 1.35 -11.20
C GLY A 106 -2.51 2.59 -12.06
N PRO A 107 -3.42 3.47 -11.60
CA PRO A 107 -3.93 4.64 -12.33
C PRO A 107 -2.87 5.55 -12.96
N TYR A 108 -1.78 5.81 -12.22
CA TYR A 108 -0.68 6.62 -12.73
C TYR A 108 -0.01 6.03 -13.98
N TRP A 109 0.14 4.70 -14.04
CA TRP A 109 0.74 4.04 -15.19
C TRP A 109 -0.21 4.04 -16.39
N ILE A 110 -1.51 3.88 -16.15
CA ILE A 110 -2.56 4.01 -17.19
C ILE A 110 -2.51 5.41 -17.80
N LEU A 111 -2.49 6.46 -16.97
CA LEU A 111 -2.36 7.86 -17.41
C LEU A 111 -1.09 8.13 -18.21
N LYS A 112 0.05 7.55 -17.81
CA LYS A 112 1.31 7.67 -18.56
C LYS A 112 1.22 7.08 -19.97
N ASN A 113 0.38 6.06 -20.15
CA ASN A 113 0.18 5.37 -21.42
C ASN A 113 -1.14 5.78 -22.11
N LYS A 114 -1.73 6.93 -21.73
CA LYS A 114 -3.05 7.36 -22.20
C LYS A 114 -3.22 7.35 -23.73
N SER A 115 -2.16 7.67 -24.47
CA SER A 115 -2.17 7.67 -25.94
C SER A 115 -2.28 6.25 -26.51
N ALA A 116 -1.56 5.28 -25.92
CA ALA A 116 -1.63 3.88 -26.32
C ALA A 116 -3.01 3.27 -26.00
N PHE A 117 -3.62 3.69 -24.89
CA PHE A 117 -4.97 3.29 -24.52
C PHE A 117 -6.08 4.06 -25.25
N ARG A 118 -5.75 5.16 -25.94
CA ARG A 118 -6.73 6.08 -26.52
C ARG A 118 -7.82 6.44 -25.51
N LEU A 119 -7.40 6.80 -24.29
CA LEU A 119 -8.34 7.06 -23.19
C LEU A 119 -9.30 8.20 -23.54
N THR A 120 -10.57 8.03 -23.20
CA THR A 120 -11.56 9.11 -23.31
C THR A 120 -11.31 10.18 -22.23
N PRO A 121 -11.79 11.42 -22.42
CA PRO A 121 -11.71 12.46 -21.38
C PRO A 121 -12.28 12.01 -20.04
N ARG A 122 -13.40 11.26 -20.05
CA ARG A 122 -14.04 10.72 -18.84
C ARG A 122 -13.13 9.71 -18.12
N GLN A 123 -12.48 8.82 -18.87
CA GLN A 123 -11.52 7.87 -18.29
C GLN A 123 -10.31 8.59 -17.70
N ILE A 124 -9.78 9.60 -18.40
CA ILE A 124 -8.67 10.41 -17.89
C ILE A 124 -9.03 11.06 -16.55
N GLN A 125 -10.23 11.63 -16.44
CA GLN A 125 -10.70 12.23 -15.18
C GLN A 125 -10.80 11.19 -14.06
N GLY A 126 -11.39 10.02 -14.33
CA GLY A 126 -11.49 8.94 -13.36
C GLY A 126 -10.12 8.45 -12.87
N GLU A 127 -9.18 8.25 -13.78
CA GLU A 127 -7.82 7.82 -13.43
C GLU A 127 -7.04 8.89 -12.64
N VAL A 128 -7.25 10.19 -12.93
CA VAL A 128 -6.66 11.29 -12.16
C VAL A 128 -7.20 11.30 -10.73
N GLN A 129 -8.52 11.12 -10.57
CA GLN A 129 -9.16 11.03 -9.27
C GLN A 129 -8.60 9.84 -8.48
N LEU A 130 -8.64 8.63 -9.05
CA LEU A 130 -8.10 7.43 -8.41
C LEU A 130 -6.63 7.58 -8.01
N LYS A 131 -5.79 8.15 -8.90
CA LYS A 131 -4.37 8.41 -8.60
C LYS A 131 -4.20 9.33 -7.38
N ASN A 132 -5.02 10.37 -7.28
CA ASN A 132 -4.91 11.33 -6.18
C ASN A 132 -5.43 10.75 -4.87
N GLU A 133 -6.60 10.09 -4.89
CA GLU A 133 -7.17 9.40 -3.72
C GLU A 133 -6.20 8.36 -3.15
N MET A 134 -5.68 7.50 -4.02
CA MET A 134 -4.66 6.50 -3.68
C MET A 134 -3.44 7.14 -2.99
N ALA A 135 -2.92 8.25 -3.54
CA ALA A 135 -1.77 8.92 -2.97
C ALA A 135 -2.07 9.51 -1.57
N MET A 136 -3.27 10.04 -1.36
CA MET A 136 -3.68 10.61 -0.07
C MET A 136 -3.81 9.54 1.00
N ARG A 137 -4.53 8.46 0.69
CA ARG A 137 -4.70 7.34 1.62
C ARG A 137 -3.40 6.66 1.97
N THR A 138 -2.50 6.51 0.99
CA THR A 138 -1.15 5.99 1.24
C THR A 138 -0.38 6.84 2.25
N ILE A 139 -0.53 8.17 2.21
CA ILE A 139 0.14 9.08 3.16
C ILE A 139 -0.46 8.91 4.55
N GLU A 140 -1.79 8.85 4.66
CA GLU A 140 -2.50 8.63 5.93
C GLU A 140 -2.06 7.31 6.59
N ASP A 141 -2.09 6.21 5.83
CA ASP A 141 -1.69 4.89 6.32
C ASP A 141 -0.19 4.80 6.62
N SER A 142 0.65 5.53 5.86
CA SER A 142 2.08 5.65 6.17
C SER A 142 2.31 6.38 7.49
N SER A 143 1.48 7.38 7.81
CA SER A 143 1.53 8.08 9.09
C SER A 143 1.08 7.18 10.23
N ALA A 144 0.01 6.39 10.03
CA ALA A 144 -0.47 5.44 11.00
C ALA A 144 0.59 4.37 11.32
N LEU A 145 1.30 3.87 10.32
CA LEU A 145 2.40 2.92 10.50
C LEU A 145 3.58 3.54 11.26
N GLN A 146 3.97 4.78 10.93
CA GLN A 146 5.02 5.49 11.67
C GLN A 146 4.64 5.64 13.15
N HIS A 147 3.41 6.04 13.45
CA HIS A 147 2.93 6.13 14.84
C HIS A 147 2.93 4.78 15.57
N ALA A 148 2.62 3.68 14.88
CA ALA A 148 2.70 2.34 15.46
C ALA A 148 4.15 1.98 15.82
N TYR A 149 5.11 2.29 14.94
CA TYR A 149 6.55 2.12 15.21
C TYR A 149 7.04 3.01 16.36
N ASP A 150 6.63 4.28 16.39
CA ASP A 150 7.01 5.22 17.45
C ASP A 150 6.51 4.75 18.82
N LYS A 151 5.27 4.26 18.88
CA LYS A 151 4.72 3.67 20.11
C LYS A 151 5.52 2.45 20.54
N TYR A 152 5.77 1.51 19.62
CA TYR A 152 6.56 0.33 19.93
C TYR A 152 7.95 0.72 20.47
N LYS A 153 8.64 1.65 19.80
CA LYS A 153 9.96 2.16 20.23
C LYS A 153 9.89 2.78 21.62
N LYS A 154 8.88 3.63 21.88
CA LYS A 154 8.69 4.28 23.18
C LYS A 154 8.51 3.23 24.28
N ASP A 155 7.59 2.29 24.08
CA ASP A 155 7.23 1.29 25.09
C ASP A 155 8.39 0.29 25.33
N ALA A 156 9.14 -0.07 24.28
CA ALA A 156 10.36 -0.87 24.37
C ALA A 156 11.51 -0.17 25.11
N SER A 157 11.53 1.17 25.12
CA SER A 157 12.54 1.97 25.82
C SER A 157 12.23 2.25 27.29
N THR A 158 11.08 1.79 27.79
CA THR A 158 10.73 1.93 29.21
C THR A 158 11.66 1.09 30.09
N ALA A 159 11.79 1.45 31.37
CA ALA A 159 12.68 0.72 32.31
C ALA A 159 12.25 -0.73 32.55
N HIS A 160 10.94 -1.01 32.43
CA HIS A 160 10.35 -2.31 32.69
C HIS A 160 9.32 -2.68 31.61
N PRO A 161 9.75 -2.98 30.38
CA PRO A 161 8.83 -3.37 29.33
C PRO A 161 8.23 -4.74 29.66
N THR A 162 6.92 -4.91 29.47
CA THR A 162 6.24 -6.20 29.66
C THR A 162 6.06 -6.92 28.34
N LEU A 163 6.11 -8.26 28.36
CA LEU A 163 5.86 -9.08 27.17
C LEU A 163 4.49 -8.78 26.53
N ALA A 164 3.46 -8.56 27.34
CA ALA A 164 2.11 -8.26 26.87
C ALA A 164 2.05 -6.94 26.09
N MET A 165 2.71 -5.89 26.60
CA MET A 165 2.79 -4.58 25.95
C MET A 165 3.51 -4.69 24.60
N ILE A 166 4.70 -5.29 24.59
CA ILE A 166 5.50 -5.45 23.38
C ILE A 166 4.78 -6.31 22.33
N LYS A 167 4.12 -7.40 22.74
CA LYS A 167 3.31 -8.23 21.84
C LYS A 167 2.18 -7.41 21.20
N SER A 168 1.47 -6.60 21.97
CA SER A 168 0.39 -5.74 21.47
C SER A 168 0.91 -4.74 20.44
N ASP A 169 2.06 -4.11 20.70
CA ASP A 169 2.64 -3.12 19.77
C ASP A 169 3.13 -3.75 18.47
N ILE A 170 3.77 -4.92 18.53
CA ILE A 170 4.18 -5.67 17.33
C ILE A 170 2.95 -6.02 16.47
N ILE A 171 1.85 -6.49 17.09
CA ILE A 171 0.60 -6.76 16.37
C ILE A 171 0.05 -5.49 15.72
N ARG A 172 0.13 -4.35 16.40
CA ARG A 172 -0.32 -3.05 15.87
C ARG A 172 0.50 -2.63 14.64
N VAL A 173 1.83 -2.74 14.72
CA VAL A 173 2.73 -2.49 13.58
C VAL A 173 2.36 -3.39 12.41
N GLY A 174 2.21 -4.69 12.64
CA GLY A 174 1.83 -5.65 11.59
C GLY A 174 0.49 -5.33 10.93
N LYS A 175 -0.52 -4.91 11.70
CA LYS A 175 -1.82 -4.48 11.17
C LYS A 175 -1.68 -3.22 10.30
N ALA A 176 -0.93 -2.22 10.77
CA ALA A 176 -0.72 -0.99 10.01
C ALA A 176 0.08 -1.22 8.71
N GLU A 177 1.08 -2.10 8.73
CA GLU A 177 1.84 -2.47 7.54
C GLU A 177 0.98 -3.23 6.52
N THR A 178 0.12 -4.14 7.00
CA THR A 178 -0.83 -4.86 6.15
C THR A 178 -1.85 -3.92 5.54
N GLN A 179 -2.38 -2.96 6.31
CA GLN A 179 -3.30 -1.94 5.83
C GLN A 179 -2.64 -1.09 4.73
N LEU A 180 -1.42 -0.60 4.95
CA LEU A 180 -0.68 0.17 3.96
C LEU A 180 -0.47 -0.61 2.64
N ALA A 181 -0.18 -1.91 2.73
CA ALA A 181 -0.06 -2.77 1.54
C ALA A 181 -1.40 -2.97 0.82
N TRP A 182 -2.48 -3.15 1.58
CA TRP A 182 -3.83 -3.34 1.06
C TRP A 182 -4.37 -2.09 0.36
N GLU A 183 -4.10 -0.90 0.91
CA GLU A 183 -4.69 0.37 0.47
C GLU A 183 -4.56 0.62 -1.04
N MET A 184 -3.47 0.14 -1.65
CA MET A 184 -3.21 0.34 -3.07
C MET A 184 -3.97 -0.62 -3.99
N VAL A 185 -4.37 -1.80 -3.49
CA VAL A 185 -4.97 -2.87 -4.31
C VAL A 185 -6.29 -2.42 -4.93
N PRO A 186 -7.27 -1.86 -4.18
CA PRO A 186 -8.54 -1.42 -4.75
C PRO A 186 -8.37 -0.40 -5.88
N TYR A 187 -7.51 0.62 -5.71
CA TYR A 187 -7.31 1.66 -6.73
C TYR A 187 -6.73 1.11 -8.04
N HIS A 188 -5.83 0.13 -7.94
CA HIS A 188 -5.25 -0.53 -9.10
C HIS A 188 -6.30 -1.34 -9.87
N LEU A 189 -7.17 -2.06 -9.16
CA LEU A 189 -8.26 -2.82 -9.78
C LEU A 189 -9.36 -1.89 -10.34
N GLN A 190 -9.67 -0.80 -9.66
CA GLN A 190 -10.62 0.21 -10.12
C GLN A 190 -10.15 0.90 -11.40
N GLY A 191 -8.88 1.29 -11.48
CA GLY A 191 -8.32 1.85 -12.73
C GLY A 191 -8.43 0.87 -13.90
N TYR A 192 -8.07 -0.39 -13.69
CA TYR A 192 -8.27 -1.43 -14.70
C TYR A 192 -9.74 -1.61 -15.09
N ALA A 193 -10.67 -1.50 -14.14
CA ALA A 193 -12.10 -1.64 -14.38
C ALA A 193 -12.68 -0.50 -15.24
N LEU A 194 -12.08 0.70 -15.21
CA LEU A 194 -12.48 1.84 -16.06
C LEU A 194 -12.19 1.62 -17.56
N LEU A 195 -11.34 0.65 -17.89
CA LEU A 195 -10.95 0.34 -19.27
C LEU A 195 -12.03 -0.51 -19.97
N ASN A 196 -12.23 -0.24 -21.26
CA ASN A 196 -13.07 -1.07 -22.12
C ASN A 196 -12.31 -2.38 -22.53
N PRO A 197 -12.98 -3.37 -23.14
CA PRO A 197 -12.34 -4.65 -23.47
C PRO A 197 -11.08 -4.53 -24.35
N ALA A 198 -11.08 -3.66 -25.36
CA ALA A 198 -9.92 -3.44 -26.22
C ALA A 198 -8.73 -2.82 -25.45
N GLN A 199 -9.02 -1.85 -24.57
CA GLN A 199 -8.03 -1.24 -23.69
C GLN A 199 -7.47 -2.23 -22.67
N LYS A 200 -8.30 -3.13 -22.14
CA LYS A 200 -7.85 -4.22 -21.24
C LYS A 200 -6.89 -5.19 -21.93
N ALA A 201 -7.11 -5.50 -23.21
CA ALA A 201 -6.16 -6.29 -23.99
C ALA A 201 -4.81 -5.55 -24.15
N THR A 202 -4.85 -4.27 -24.52
CA THR A 202 -3.64 -3.41 -24.57
C THR A 202 -2.93 -3.35 -23.21
N TYR A 203 -3.69 -3.31 -22.12
CA TYR A 203 -3.15 -3.21 -20.76
C TYR A 203 -2.30 -4.43 -20.44
N THR A 204 -2.84 -5.64 -20.65
CA THR A 204 -2.13 -6.90 -20.41
C THR A 204 -0.88 -7.03 -21.29
N GLN A 205 -0.96 -6.62 -22.56
CA GLN A 205 0.19 -6.67 -23.47
C GLN A 205 1.31 -5.71 -23.04
N LEU A 206 0.97 -4.47 -22.69
CA LEU A 206 1.94 -3.46 -22.29
C LEU A 206 2.57 -3.77 -20.93
N SER A 207 1.78 -4.21 -19.95
CA SER A 207 2.31 -4.55 -18.61
C SER A 207 3.32 -5.70 -18.69
N ALA A 208 3.02 -6.74 -19.47
CA ALA A 208 3.93 -7.85 -19.72
C ALA A 208 5.24 -7.41 -20.43
N LYS A 209 5.15 -6.49 -21.41
CA LYS A 209 6.33 -5.96 -22.12
C LYS A 209 7.21 -5.09 -21.23
N THR A 210 6.62 -4.16 -20.47
CA THR A 210 7.35 -3.30 -19.51
C THR A 210 8.12 -4.16 -18.52
N TRP A 211 7.52 -5.24 -18.03
CA TRP A 211 8.19 -6.21 -17.17
C TRP A 211 9.41 -6.85 -17.84
N ALA A 212 9.23 -7.41 -19.05
CA ALA A 212 10.30 -8.09 -19.77
C ALA A 212 11.50 -7.18 -20.07
N GLN A 213 11.27 -5.88 -20.32
CA GLN A 213 12.34 -4.91 -20.56
C GLN A 213 13.16 -4.60 -19.30
N HIS A 214 12.52 -4.49 -18.13
CA HIS A 214 13.21 -4.23 -16.86
C HIS A 214 14.07 -5.41 -16.36
N HIS A 215 13.86 -6.63 -16.87
CA HIS A 215 14.56 -7.85 -16.43
C HIS A 215 15.57 -8.39 -17.45
N ARG A 216 15.57 -7.83 -18.66
CA ARG A 216 16.59 -8.13 -19.68
C ARG A 216 17.76 -7.16 -19.65
N THR A 217 17.68 -6.08 -18.89
CA THR A 217 18.83 -5.18 -18.67
C THR A 217 19.65 -5.75 -17.50
N PRO A 218 20.87 -6.25 -17.73
CA PRO A 218 21.76 -6.62 -16.64
C PRO A 218 21.99 -5.39 -15.77
N ASP A 219 22.00 -5.58 -14.45
CA ASP A 219 22.34 -4.50 -13.53
C ASP A 219 23.76 -4.01 -13.84
N LYS A 220 23.87 -2.86 -14.51
CA LYS A 220 25.17 -2.24 -14.83
C LYS A 220 25.95 -1.84 -13.57
N ARG A 221 25.40 -2.04 -12.36
CA ARG A 221 26.11 -1.84 -11.08
C ARG A 221 26.84 -3.08 -10.58
N ALA A 222 26.70 -4.24 -11.23
CA ALA A 222 27.41 -5.46 -10.85
C ALA A 222 28.80 -5.60 -11.51
N GLY A 223 29.26 -4.61 -12.28
CA GLY A 223 30.48 -4.68 -13.10
C GLY A 223 31.53 -3.61 -12.81
N GLY A 224 31.60 -3.09 -11.58
CA GLY A 224 32.69 -2.23 -11.13
C GLY A 224 33.45 -2.90 -9.99
N GLN A 225 34.35 -3.82 -10.36
CA GLN A 225 35.52 -4.13 -9.53
C GLN A 225 36.62 -3.12 -9.87
#